data_AF-F1LCZ4-F1
#
_entry.id   AF-F1LCZ4-F1
#
_cell.length_a   1.000
_cell.length_b   1.000
_cell.length_c   1.000
_cell.angle_alpha   90.00
_cell.angle_beta   90.00
_cell.angle_gamma   90.00
#
_symmetry.space_group_name_H-M   'P 1'
#
loop_
_entity.id
_entity.type
_entity.pdbx_description
1 polymer ?
#
loop_
_entity_poly.entity_id
_entity_poly.type
_entity_poly.pdbx_seq_one_letter_code
_entity_poly.pdbx_strand_id
1 'polypeptide(L)'
;MYPGKFLAMNVDPDRVVIMNSLFNMADTYALATLIDYFDNKSEYKRKDDRTGVQSGNITIPYKSIAQDTHSAVSYVHQDGVMKYLIGDDWTSYFDVTFVDAKKPLWFAQGTALRQVDPVTGTPKLGIHHGPATKGQVFAGGWRTFLVVPELGQEISIWVDRHAHFEKLVSLSKEMEELYSQLGVESEISCKPDIQTNLKQIREITQEMDQSYSKMGSLFRSGSRTTFFATQVERFADLYSSSCYNLIYYPQFYFFRAAMTLMPHESTVDHISRNMQSKALSLPSQSPNSPSGWTYCH
;
A
#
# COMPACT_ATOMS: atom_id res chain seq x y z
N MET A 1 14.34 -18.98 9.33
CA MET A 1 13.06 -19.46 8.76
C MET A 1 12.90 -19.10 7.29
N TYR A 2 13.34 -17.92 6.81
CA TYR A 2 13.23 -17.51 5.39
C TYR A 2 14.61 -17.20 4.75
N PRO A 3 15.26 -18.17 4.10
CA PRO A 3 16.63 -18.01 3.55
C PRO A 3 16.75 -16.87 2.53
N GLY A 4 15.74 -16.69 1.66
CA GLY A 4 15.72 -15.63 0.65
C GLY A 4 15.15 -14.30 1.12
N LYS A 5 14.77 -14.17 2.41
CA LYS A 5 14.05 -12.99 2.95
C LYS A 5 12.83 -12.58 2.10
N PHE A 6 12.21 -13.56 1.44
CA PHE A 6 11.07 -13.39 0.55
C PHE A 6 10.00 -14.41 0.91
N LEU A 7 8.73 -13.99 0.79
CA LEU A 7 7.56 -14.81 1.07
C LEU A 7 6.63 -14.74 -0.15
N ALA A 8 6.41 -15.87 -0.80
CA ALA A 8 5.55 -15.95 -1.98
C ALA A 8 4.08 -16.03 -1.56
N MET A 9 3.40 -14.87 -1.49
CA MET A 9 2.01 -14.78 -1.04
C MET A 9 1.00 -15.46 -1.97
N ASN A 10 1.30 -15.56 -3.27
CA ASN A 10 0.39 -16.13 -4.27
C ASN A 10 0.52 -17.65 -4.45
N VAL A 11 1.52 -18.28 -3.83
CA VAL A 11 1.84 -19.70 -4.06
C VAL A 11 1.16 -20.59 -3.02
N ASP A 12 0.97 -20.08 -1.79
CA ASP A 12 0.35 -20.83 -0.70
C ASP A 12 -0.56 -19.89 0.12
N PRO A 13 -1.82 -19.68 -0.33
CA PRO A 13 -2.75 -18.80 0.36
C PRO A 13 -3.17 -19.32 1.74
N ASP A 14 -3.01 -20.62 2.00
CA ASP A 14 -3.37 -21.25 3.27
C ASP A 14 -2.29 -21.09 4.35
N ARG A 15 -1.12 -20.60 3.97
CA ARG A 15 0.02 -20.39 4.87
C ARG A 15 0.14 -18.96 5.37
N VAL A 16 -0.29 -17.98 4.58
CA VAL A 16 -0.08 -16.55 4.88
C VAL A 16 -1.42 -15.83 4.85
N VAL A 17 -1.86 -15.39 6.02
CA VAL A 17 -3.06 -14.56 6.17
C VAL A 17 -2.65 -13.09 6.25
N ILE A 18 -3.21 -12.26 5.37
CA ILE A 18 -2.97 -10.83 5.34
C ILE A 18 -4.07 -10.13 6.14
N MET A 19 -3.67 -9.44 7.21
CA MET A 19 -4.56 -8.74 8.14
C MET A 19 -4.70 -7.26 7.72
N ASN A 20 -5.59 -7.00 6.75
CA ASN A 20 -5.72 -5.69 6.09
C ASN A 20 -6.83 -4.78 6.66
N SER A 21 -7.61 -5.27 7.62
CA SER A 21 -8.68 -4.49 8.24
C SER A 21 -8.30 -4.04 9.64
N LEU A 22 -8.83 -2.91 10.10
CA LEU A 22 -8.72 -2.47 11.49
C LEU A 22 -9.30 -3.48 12.47
N PHE A 23 -10.32 -4.24 12.05
CA PHE A 23 -10.83 -5.35 12.86
C PHE A 23 -9.77 -6.43 13.09
N ASN A 24 -8.86 -6.63 12.13
CA ASN A 24 -7.75 -7.57 12.29
C ASN A 24 -6.64 -7.04 13.21
N MET A 25 -6.70 -5.79 13.68
CA MET A 25 -5.74 -5.30 14.69
C MET A 25 -5.92 -6.06 16.01
N ALA A 26 -7.17 -6.33 16.39
CA ALA A 26 -7.49 -7.17 17.54
C ALA A 26 -7.02 -8.63 17.32
N ASP A 27 -7.28 -9.19 16.13
CA ASP A 27 -6.76 -10.51 15.73
C ASP A 27 -5.24 -10.59 15.87
N THR A 28 -4.53 -9.58 15.36
CA THR A 28 -3.07 -9.53 15.37
C THR A 28 -2.53 -9.56 16.80
N TYR A 29 -3.12 -8.74 17.68
CA TYR A 29 -2.69 -8.65 19.07
C TYR A 29 -3.01 -9.92 19.86
N ALA A 30 -4.23 -10.45 19.71
CA ALA A 30 -4.64 -11.71 20.35
C ALA A 30 -3.76 -12.88 19.90
N LEU A 31 -3.46 -12.98 18.60
CA LEU A 31 -2.59 -14.02 18.08
C LEU A 31 -1.16 -13.90 18.63
N ALA A 32 -0.60 -12.68 18.66
CA ALA A 32 0.75 -12.45 19.19
C ALA A 32 0.85 -12.82 20.68
N THR A 33 -0.13 -12.43 21.48
CA THR A 33 -0.16 -12.73 22.93
C THR A 33 -0.39 -14.21 23.21
N LEU A 34 -1.22 -14.90 22.43
CA LEU A 34 -1.41 -16.35 22.54
C LEU A 34 -0.14 -17.11 22.17
N ILE A 35 0.53 -16.73 21.09
CA ILE A 35 1.81 -17.36 20.69
C ILE A 35 2.86 -17.15 21.79
N ASP A 36 2.98 -15.93 22.32
CA ASP A 36 3.91 -15.63 23.42
C ASP A 36 3.60 -16.45 24.68
N TYR A 37 2.32 -16.58 25.04
CA TYR A 37 1.87 -17.41 26.16
C TYR A 37 2.23 -18.89 25.98
N PHE A 38 1.96 -19.47 24.81
CA PHE A 38 2.25 -20.88 24.52
C PHE A 38 3.75 -21.16 24.41
N ASP A 39 4.55 -20.21 23.93
CA ASP A 39 6.00 -20.38 23.82
C ASP A 39 6.72 -20.27 25.18
N ASN A 40 6.20 -19.44 26.11
CA ASN A 40 6.88 -19.14 27.38
C ASN A 40 6.36 -19.93 28.60
N LYS A 41 5.19 -20.56 28.52
CA LYS A 41 4.61 -21.29 29.66
C LYS A 41 5.23 -22.68 29.80
N SER A 42 5.65 -23.02 31.03
CA SER A 42 6.38 -24.26 31.36
C SER A 42 5.67 -25.58 30.99
N GLU A 43 4.35 -25.53 30.84
CA GLU A 43 3.50 -26.67 30.46
C GLU A 43 3.67 -27.05 28.97
N TYR A 44 4.08 -26.11 28.13
CA TYR A 44 4.20 -26.28 26.69
C TYR A 44 5.67 -26.28 26.29
N LYS A 45 6.01 -27.14 25.32
CA LYS A 45 7.34 -27.17 24.71
C LYS A 45 7.22 -26.92 23.22
N ARG A 46 8.02 -25.98 22.72
CA ARG A 46 8.09 -25.71 21.28
C ARG A 46 8.66 -26.94 20.55
N LYS A 47 8.02 -27.33 19.44
CA LYS A 47 8.52 -28.43 18.61
C LYS A 47 9.85 -28.06 17.91
N ASP A 48 10.65 -29.08 17.60
CA ASP A 48 11.92 -28.92 16.87
C ASP A 48 11.70 -28.32 15.46
N ASP A 49 10.59 -28.67 14.82
CA ASP A 49 10.18 -28.16 13.50
C ASP A 49 9.64 -26.71 13.53
N ARG A 50 9.45 -26.13 14.73
CA ARG A 50 8.89 -24.79 14.98
C ARG A 50 7.50 -24.55 14.35
N THR A 51 6.72 -25.61 14.14
CA THR A 51 5.36 -25.55 13.58
C THR A 51 4.25 -25.41 14.63
N GLY A 52 4.61 -25.56 15.92
CA GLY A 52 3.67 -25.44 17.03
C GLY A 52 4.32 -25.77 18.37
N VAL A 53 3.45 -26.02 19.34
CA VAL A 53 3.82 -26.41 20.71
C VAL A 53 3.24 -27.78 21.05
N GLN A 54 3.86 -28.46 22.02
CA GLN A 54 3.44 -29.76 22.51
C GLN A 54 3.25 -29.70 24.02
N SER A 55 2.13 -30.26 24.49
CA SER A 55 1.85 -30.51 25.91
C SER A 55 1.50 -31.98 26.09
N GLY A 56 2.41 -32.74 26.72
CA GLY A 56 2.31 -34.19 26.83
C GLY A 56 2.19 -34.87 25.46
N ASN A 57 1.05 -35.54 25.21
CA ASN A 57 0.76 -36.23 23.95
C ASN A 57 0.01 -35.37 22.94
N ILE A 58 -0.38 -34.14 23.31
CA ILE A 58 -1.14 -33.24 22.44
C ILE A 58 -0.17 -32.29 21.75
N THR A 59 -0.26 -32.24 20.42
CA THR A 59 0.45 -31.27 19.60
C THR A 59 -0.52 -30.21 19.10
N ILE A 60 -0.22 -28.95 19.37
CA ILE A 60 -1.03 -27.80 18.96
C ILE A 60 -0.23 -27.03 17.90
N PRO A 61 -0.60 -27.15 16.61
CA PRO A 61 0.05 -26.41 15.54
C PRO A 61 -0.34 -24.92 15.58
N TYR A 62 0.59 -24.02 15.27
CA TYR A 62 0.29 -22.57 15.23
C TYR A 62 -0.81 -22.22 14.22
N LYS A 63 -0.96 -23.03 13.15
CA LYS A 63 -2.07 -22.88 12.19
C LYS A 63 -3.44 -23.03 12.87
N SER A 64 -3.59 -23.98 13.80
CA SER A 64 -4.85 -24.15 14.54
C SER A 64 -5.10 -22.96 15.46
N ILE A 65 -4.08 -22.53 16.22
CA ILE A 65 -4.19 -21.36 17.11
C ILE A 65 -4.63 -20.12 16.32
N ALA A 66 -4.04 -19.88 15.14
CA ALA A 66 -4.41 -18.77 14.28
C ALA A 66 -5.87 -18.88 13.78
N GLN A 67 -6.31 -20.07 13.37
CA GLN A 67 -7.67 -20.32 12.92
C GLN A 67 -8.68 -20.09 14.05
N ASP A 68 -8.42 -20.65 15.24
CA ASP A 68 -9.30 -20.52 16.41
C ASP A 68 -9.40 -19.07 16.88
N THR A 69 -8.28 -18.34 16.89
CA THR A 69 -8.26 -16.90 17.23
C THR A 69 -9.13 -16.10 16.26
N HIS A 70 -8.93 -16.31 14.96
CA HIS A 70 -9.70 -15.61 13.94
C HIS A 70 -11.20 -15.94 14.01
N SER A 71 -11.56 -17.21 14.23
CA SER A 71 -12.95 -17.62 14.40
C SER A 71 -13.60 -16.97 15.63
N ALA A 72 -12.88 -16.89 16.75
CA ALA A 72 -13.39 -16.26 17.97
C ALA A 72 -13.65 -14.75 17.77
N VAL A 73 -12.73 -14.03 17.16
CA VAL A 73 -12.90 -12.59 16.89
C VAL A 73 -13.99 -12.35 15.85
N SER A 74 -14.07 -13.17 14.80
CA SER A 74 -15.13 -13.09 13.80
C SER A 74 -16.51 -13.30 14.43
N TYR A 75 -16.65 -14.26 15.35
CA TYR A 75 -17.90 -14.51 16.09
C TYR A 75 -18.36 -13.26 16.85
N VAL A 76 -17.45 -12.58 17.56
CA VAL A 76 -17.77 -11.34 18.30
C VAL A 76 -18.21 -10.23 17.35
N HIS A 77 -17.63 -10.14 16.15
CA HIS A 77 -17.96 -9.11 15.18
C HIS A 77 -19.28 -9.35 14.43
N GLN A 78 -19.68 -10.60 14.21
CA GLN A 78 -20.88 -10.93 13.45
C GLN A 78 -22.18 -10.53 14.16
N ASP A 79 -22.18 -10.37 15.49
CA ASP A 79 -23.42 -10.25 16.27
C ASP A 79 -23.77 -8.83 16.75
N GLY A 80 -23.04 -7.77 16.37
CA GLY A 80 -23.25 -6.48 17.04
C GLY A 80 -22.86 -5.17 16.37
N VAL A 81 -21.97 -5.12 15.37
CA VAL A 81 -21.38 -3.83 14.95
C VAL A 81 -22.40 -2.86 14.33
N MET A 82 -23.21 -3.31 13.37
CA MET A 82 -24.18 -2.42 12.70
C MET A 82 -25.35 -2.04 13.60
N LYS A 83 -25.82 -3.00 14.41
CA LYS A 83 -26.87 -2.78 15.41
C LYS A 83 -26.42 -1.79 16.50
N TYR A 84 -25.15 -1.84 16.90
CA TYR A 84 -24.57 -0.90 17.86
C TYR A 84 -24.35 0.50 17.27
N LEU A 85 -23.84 0.61 16.05
CA LEU A 85 -23.48 1.90 15.45
C LEU A 85 -24.68 2.76 15.04
N ILE A 86 -25.75 2.13 14.54
CA ILE A 86 -26.85 2.83 13.88
C ILE A 86 -28.22 2.47 14.51
N GLY A 87 -28.26 1.44 15.38
CA GLY A 87 -29.49 0.95 16.00
C GLY A 87 -30.14 -0.19 15.20
N ASP A 88 -31.29 -0.64 15.69
CA ASP A 88 -31.97 -1.83 15.19
C ASP A 88 -32.48 -1.71 13.74
N ASP A 89 -32.69 -0.47 13.25
CA ASP A 89 -33.23 -0.17 11.91
C ASP A 89 -32.18 0.41 10.95
N TRP A 90 -30.91 0.05 11.12
CA TRP A 90 -29.82 0.59 10.28
C TRP A 90 -30.01 0.36 8.77
N THR A 91 -30.82 -0.63 8.39
CA THR A 91 -31.14 -0.96 7.00
C THR A 91 -31.95 0.11 6.28
N SER A 92 -32.66 1.01 7.00
CA SER A 92 -33.46 2.08 6.37
C SER A 92 -32.62 3.24 5.83
N TYR A 93 -31.35 3.33 6.21
CA TYR A 93 -30.41 4.35 5.75
C TYR A 93 -29.75 4.05 4.41
N PHE A 94 -29.97 2.86 3.85
CA PHE A 94 -29.31 2.39 2.64
C PHE A 94 -30.35 1.95 1.61
N ASP A 95 -30.38 2.62 0.45
CA ASP A 95 -31.26 2.21 -0.66
C ASP A 95 -30.95 0.79 -1.17
N VAL A 96 -29.69 0.35 -1.04
CA VAL A 96 -29.23 -1.00 -1.38
C VAL A 96 -28.07 -1.39 -0.45
N THR A 97 -28.18 -2.56 0.20
CA THR A 97 -27.11 -3.15 1.02
C THR A 97 -26.55 -4.41 0.36
N PHE A 98 -25.25 -4.42 0.05
CA PHE A 98 -24.55 -5.62 -0.42
C PHE A 98 -23.78 -6.24 0.76
N VAL A 99 -24.20 -7.44 1.17
CA VAL A 99 -23.48 -8.28 2.14
C VAL A 99 -22.58 -9.27 1.41
N ASP A 100 -21.55 -9.79 2.07
CA ASP A 100 -20.65 -10.82 1.53
C ASP A 100 -19.88 -10.45 0.25
N ALA A 101 -19.44 -9.20 0.14
CA ALA A 101 -18.69 -8.69 -1.01
C ALA A 101 -17.29 -9.34 -1.23
N LYS A 102 -16.89 -10.34 -0.42
CA LYS A 102 -15.61 -11.09 -0.50
C LYS A 102 -14.40 -10.19 -0.87
N LYS A 103 -14.28 -9.05 -0.19
CA LYS A 103 -13.09 -8.18 -0.28
C LYS A 103 -11.90 -9.00 0.28
N PRO A 104 -10.73 -9.07 -0.39
CA PRO A 104 -10.24 -8.24 -1.48
C PRO A 104 -10.45 -8.82 -2.88
N LEU A 105 -11.10 -9.98 -3.06
CA LEU A 105 -11.33 -10.58 -4.38
C LEU A 105 -12.10 -9.63 -5.32
N TRP A 106 -13.02 -8.84 -4.75
CA TRP A 106 -13.73 -7.76 -5.43
C TRP A 106 -12.82 -6.65 -5.98
N PHE A 107 -11.70 -6.35 -5.30
CA PHE A 107 -10.76 -5.28 -5.68
C PHE A 107 -9.53 -5.80 -6.43
N ALA A 108 -9.15 -7.06 -6.24
CA ALA A 108 -7.93 -7.66 -6.79
C ALA A 108 -7.96 -7.77 -8.32
N GLN A 109 -9.15 -7.78 -8.93
CA GLN A 109 -9.27 -7.95 -10.38
C GLN A 109 -8.90 -6.68 -11.17
N GLY A 110 -9.02 -5.50 -10.56
CA GLY A 110 -8.69 -4.22 -11.19
C GLY A 110 -9.39 -3.97 -12.53
N THR A 111 -9.24 -2.74 -13.01
CA THR A 111 -9.61 -2.30 -14.37
C THR A 111 -11.10 -2.13 -14.67
N ALA A 112 -11.32 -1.37 -15.75
CA ALA A 112 -12.54 -0.73 -16.23
C ALA A 112 -13.87 -1.48 -16.04
N LEU A 113 -14.97 -0.72 -16.02
CA LEU A 113 -16.31 -1.25 -15.83
C LEU A 113 -16.62 -2.16 -17.01
N ARG A 114 -16.71 -3.46 -16.76
CA ARG A 114 -17.01 -4.48 -17.77
C ARG A 114 -18.36 -5.09 -17.46
N GLN A 115 -19.16 -5.29 -18.49
CA GLN A 115 -20.38 -6.08 -18.36
C GLN A 115 -19.98 -7.55 -18.25
N VAL A 116 -20.53 -8.27 -17.27
CA VAL A 116 -20.34 -9.70 -17.08
C VAL A 116 -21.53 -10.43 -17.67
N ASP A 117 -21.25 -11.54 -18.36
CA ASP A 117 -22.30 -12.46 -18.77
C ASP A 117 -22.75 -13.30 -17.56
N PRO A 118 -24.03 -13.21 -17.14
CA PRO A 118 -24.52 -13.91 -15.95
C PRO A 118 -24.51 -15.43 -16.07
N VAL A 119 -24.40 -16.00 -17.27
CA VAL A 119 -24.37 -17.46 -17.48
C VAL A 119 -22.95 -18.00 -17.41
N THR A 120 -21.97 -17.27 -17.94
CA THR A 120 -20.57 -17.73 -18.03
C THR A 120 -19.67 -17.15 -16.94
N GLY A 121 -20.09 -16.08 -16.26
CA GLY A 121 -19.28 -15.37 -15.27
C GLY A 121 -18.08 -14.62 -15.85
N THR A 122 -17.92 -14.62 -17.17
CA THR A 122 -16.79 -13.99 -17.85
C THR A 122 -17.07 -12.52 -18.17
N PRO A 123 -16.09 -11.62 -17.97
CA PRO A 123 -16.23 -10.21 -18.36
C PRO A 123 -16.19 -10.09 -19.89
N LYS A 124 -17.17 -9.38 -20.47
CA LYS A 124 -17.18 -9.03 -21.89
C LYS A 124 -15.96 -8.17 -22.23
N LEU A 125 -15.41 -8.39 -23.43
CA LEU A 125 -14.25 -7.66 -23.93
C LEU A 125 -14.64 -6.20 -24.23
N GLY A 126 -13.93 -5.25 -23.62
CA GLY A 126 -14.16 -3.80 -23.81
C GLY A 126 -14.74 -3.10 -22.57
N ILE A 127 -14.61 -1.77 -22.53
CA ILE A 127 -15.13 -0.92 -21.46
C ILE A 127 -16.59 -0.61 -21.76
N HIS A 128 -17.48 -0.73 -20.76
CA HIS A 128 -18.88 -0.36 -20.93
C HIS A 128 -19.03 1.17 -20.93
N HIS A 129 -19.52 1.72 -22.04
CA HIS A 129 -19.76 3.16 -22.21
C HIS A 129 -21.27 3.52 -22.20
N GLY A 130 -22.16 2.55 -22.01
CA GLY A 130 -23.62 2.75 -22.04
C GLY A 130 -24.25 3.02 -20.66
N PRO A 131 -25.54 3.36 -20.60
CA PRO A 131 -26.30 3.41 -19.35
C PRO A 131 -26.49 2.00 -18.77
N ALA A 132 -26.35 1.86 -17.44
CA ALA A 132 -26.61 0.60 -16.76
C ALA A 132 -28.13 0.32 -16.76
N THR A 133 -28.55 -0.76 -17.44
CA THR A 133 -29.96 -1.16 -17.49
C THR A 133 -30.25 -2.33 -16.55
N LYS A 134 -31.49 -2.42 -16.07
CA LYS A 134 -31.93 -3.45 -15.10
C LYS A 134 -31.70 -4.86 -15.68
N GLY A 135 -31.01 -5.72 -14.93
CA GLY A 135 -30.69 -7.10 -15.33
C GLY A 135 -29.28 -7.31 -15.90
N GLN A 136 -28.47 -6.25 -16.02
CA GLN A 136 -27.06 -6.36 -16.41
C GLN A 136 -26.18 -6.51 -15.16
N VAL A 137 -25.21 -7.44 -15.22
CA VAL A 137 -24.18 -7.62 -14.20
C VAL A 137 -22.93 -6.88 -14.65
N PHE A 138 -22.33 -6.09 -13.77
CA PHE A 138 -21.08 -5.37 -14.04
C PHE A 138 -20.01 -5.77 -13.04
N ALA A 139 -18.75 -5.79 -13.48
CA ALA A 139 -17.58 -6.00 -12.64
C ALA A 139 -16.48 -4.99 -13.00
N GLY A 140 -15.76 -4.52 -11.98
CA GLY A 140 -14.65 -3.58 -12.13
C GLY A 140 -15.07 -2.12 -12.39
N GLY A 141 -14.08 -1.23 -12.54
CA GLY A 141 -14.27 0.15 -13.00
C GLY A 141 -14.87 1.17 -12.05
N TRP A 142 -15.08 0.82 -10.79
CA TRP A 142 -15.58 1.77 -9.81
C TRP A 142 -14.46 2.69 -9.37
N ARG A 143 -14.75 3.99 -9.26
CA ARG A 143 -13.81 4.91 -8.64
C ARG A 143 -13.77 4.62 -7.14
N THR A 144 -12.57 4.45 -6.60
CA THR A 144 -12.38 4.02 -5.20
C THR A 144 -11.87 5.17 -4.34
N PHE A 145 -12.52 5.35 -3.19
CA PHE A 145 -12.05 6.24 -2.12
C PHE A 145 -11.74 5.38 -0.89
N LEU A 146 -10.46 5.29 -0.52
CA LEU A 146 -10.02 4.54 0.64
C LEU A 146 -9.92 5.45 1.87
N VAL A 147 -10.64 5.08 2.94
CA VAL A 147 -10.51 5.74 4.24
C VAL A 147 -9.49 4.97 5.07
N VAL A 148 -8.43 5.64 5.52
CA VAL A 148 -7.37 5.10 6.39
C VAL A 148 -7.27 5.97 7.65
N PRO A 149 -8.03 5.67 8.73
CA PRO A 149 -8.08 6.50 9.93
C PRO A 149 -6.72 6.82 10.55
N GLU A 150 -5.79 5.87 10.52
CA GLU A 150 -4.42 5.97 11.06
C GLU A 150 -3.59 7.05 10.35
N LEU A 151 -3.95 7.41 9.12
CA LEU A 151 -3.22 8.37 8.29
C LEU A 151 -3.07 9.73 9.00
N GLY A 152 -4.06 10.15 9.80
CA GLY A 152 -3.98 11.42 10.52
C GLY A 152 -2.82 11.47 11.50
N GLN A 153 -2.65 10.43 12.31
CA GLN A 153 -1.52 10.30 13.24
C GLN A 153 -0.21 10.12 12.47
N GLU A 154 -0.24 9.34 11.40
CA GLU A 154 0.95 9.04 10.59
C GLU A 154 1.53 10.28 9.92
N ILE A 155 0.69 11.18 9.41
CA ILE A 155 1.11 12.48 8.86
C ILE A 155 1.75 13.35 9.95
N SER A 156 1.15 13.40 11.15
CA SER A 156 1.72 14.18 12.26
C SER A 156 3.14 13.72 12.60
N ILE A 157 3.34 12.41 12.75
CA ILE A 157 4.64 11.82 13.07
C ILE A 157 5.63 12.03 11.91
N TRP A 158 5.16 11.90 10.67
CA TRP A 158 5.98 12.12 9.48
C TRP A 158 6.53 13.55 9.42
N VAL A 159 5.72 14.56 9.74
CA VAL A 159 6.15 15.96 9.79
C VAL A 159 7.19 16.15 10.90
N ASP A 160 6.93 15.64 12.10
CA ASP A 160 7.83 15.81 13.26
C ASP A 160 9.19 15.10 13.08
N ARG A 161 9.20 13.94 12.41
CA ARG A 161 10.40 13.09 12.25
C ARG A 161 11.02 13.16 10.86
N HIS A 162 10.61 14.09 10.01
CA HIS A 162 11.08 14.21 8.63
C HIS A 162 12.61 14.28 8.50
N ALA A 163 13.29 14.93 9.45
CA ALA A 163 14.75 15.03 9.49
C ALA A 163 15.46 13.66 9.54
N HIS A 164 14.87 12.65 10.18
CA HIS A 164 15.42 11.30 10.22
C HIS A 164 15.34 10.63 8.84
N PHE A 165 14.24 10.89 8.11
CA PHE A 165 14.07 10.40 6.75
C PHE A 165 15.05 11.07 5.78
N GLU A 166 15.27 12.39 5.88
CA GLU A 166 16.27 13.09 5.07
C GLU A 166 17.68 12.54 5.30
N LYS A 167 18.04 12.28 6.57
CA LYS A 167 19.32 11.64 6.92
C LYS A 167 19.44 10.22 6.35
N LEU A 168 18.35 9.46 6.33
CA LEU A 168 18.33 8.12 5.73
C LEU A 168 18.56 8.18 4.22
N VAL A 169 17.98 9.18 3.54
CA VAL A 169 18.21 9.45 2.11
C VAL A 169 19.65 9.88 1.86
N SER A 170 20.22 10.76 2.68
CA SER A 170 21.61 11.21 2.53
C SER A 170 22.60 10.05 2.68
N LEU A 171 22.43 9.20 3.71
CA LEU A 171 23.26 8.00 3.90
C LEU A 171 23.14 7.01 2.74
N SER A 172 21.95 6.87 2.16
CA SER A 172 21.74 6.00 0.99
C SER A 172 22.48 6.54 -0.24
N LYS A 173 22.51 7.86 -0.41
CA LYS A 173 23.26 8.53 -1.48
C LYS A 173 24.78 8.41 -1.28
N GLU A 174 25.27 8.62 -0.06
CA GLU A 174 26.69 8.42 0.27
C GLU A 174 27.14 6.98 -0.02
N MET A 175 26.30 6.00 0.32
CA MET A 175 26.55 4.61 -0.04
C MET A 175 26.61 4.41 -1.56
N GLU A 176 25.70 5.01 -2.31
CA GLU A 176 25.71 4.94 -3.78
C GLU A 176 27.00 5.54 -4.37
N GLU A 177 27.42 6.71 -3.90
CA GLU A 177 28.65 7.38 -4.33
C GLU A 177 29.89 6.51 -4.09
N LEU A 178 29.99 5.88 -2.91
CA LEU A 178 31.06 4.93 -2.59
C LEU A 178 31.09 3.73 -3.54
N TYR A 179 29.93 3.22 -3.95
CA TYR A 179 29.84 2.11 -4.91
C TYR A 179 30.18 2.56 -6.35
N SER A 180 29.75 3.74 -6.76
CA SER A 180 30.04 4.28 -8.10
C SER A 180 31.55 4.50 -8.32
N GLN A 181 32.28 4.91 -7.28
CA GLN A 181 33.73 5.12 -7.33
C GLN A 181 34.52 3.83 -7.58
N LEU A 182 33.98 2.65 -7.21
CA LEU A 182 34.61 1.36 -7.47
C LEU A 182 34.51 0.92 -8.94
N GLY A 183 33.53 1.44 -9.68
CA GLY A 183 33.11 0.91 -10.98
C GLY A 183 33.94 1.33 -12.18
N VAL A 184 34.86 2.29 -12.04
CA VAL A 184 35.48 2.94 -13.21
C VAL A 184 36.99 2.71 -13.35
N GLU A 185 37.78 2.62 -12.27
CA GLU A 185 39.26 2.69 -12.44
C GLU A 185 40.14 1.86 -11.48
N SER A 186 39.60 0.89 -10.73
CA SER A 186 40.34 0.46 -9.55
C SER A 186 40.78 -1.02 -9.54
N GLU A 187 42.10 -1.23 -9.62
CA GLU A 187 42.85 -2.39 -9.08
C GLU A 187 42.75 -2.42 -7.53
N ILE A 188 41.59 -2.10 -6.96
CA ILE A 188 41.38 -2.07 -5.52
C ILE A 188 41.18 -3.51 -5.03
N SER A 189 42.19 -3.97 -4.30
CA SER A 189 42.29 -5.28 -3.63
C SER A 189 41.19 -5.55 -2.58
N CYS A 190 40.44 -4.54 -2.13
CA CYS A 190 39.48 -4.72 -1.03
C CYS A 190 38.16 -3.96 -1.20
N LYS A 191 37.07 -4.64 -0.84
CA LYS A 191 35.73 -4.05 -0.72
C LYS A 191 35.77 -2.91 0.31
N PRO A 192 35.21 -1.72 0.02
CA PRO A 192 35.16 -0.63 1.00
C PRO A 192 34.39 -1.04 2.25
N ASP A 193 34.73 -0.42 3.38
CA ASP A 193 34.05 -0.66 4.64
C ASP A 193 32.72 0.11 4.72
N ILE A 194 31.65 -0.62 4.40
CA ILE A 194 30.27 -0.10 4.37
C ILE A 194 29.55 -0.46 5.68
N GLN A 195 30.21 -1.16 6.61
CA GLN A 195 29.55 -1.65 7.82
C GLN A 195 29.05 -0.50 8.70
N THR A 196 29.79 0.61 8.75
CA THR A 196 29.41 1.82 9.50
C THR A 196 28.11 2.43 8.96
N ASN A 197 28.02 2.66 7.64
CA ASN A 197 26.83 3.24 7.02
C ASN A 197 25.63 2.29 7.14
N LEU A 198 25.84 0.98 6.94
CA LEU A 198 24.78 -0.03 7.13
C LEU A 198 24.28 -0.07 8.58
N LYS A 199 25.16 0.13 9.56
CA LYS A 199 24.79 0.21 10.97
C LYS A 199 23.97 1.47 11.24
N GLN A 200 24.42 2.63 10.77
CA GLN A 200 23.70 3.90 10.91
C GLN A 200 22.31 3.87 10.25
N ILE A 201 22.19 3.29 9.04
CA ILE A 201 20.90 3.13 8.36
C ILE A 201 19.96 2.25 9.19
N ARG A 202 20.46 1.16 9.79
CA ARG A 202 19.64 0.30 10.66
C ARG A 202 19.18 1.02 11.92
N GLU A 203 20.08 1.77 12.57
CA GLU A 203 19.78 2.53 13.78
C GLU A 203 18.70 3.59 13.51
N ILE A 204 18.88 4.39 12.45
CA ILE A 204 17.89 5.42 12.05
C ILE A 204 16.57 4.79 11.63
N THR A 205 16.61 3.68 10.89
CA THR A 205 15.38 2.95 10.51
C THR A 205 14.63 2.49 11.75
N GLN A 206 15.34 1.94 12.74
CA GLN A 206 14.75 1.47 13.98
C GLN A 206 14.16 2.62 14.81
N GLU A 207 14.88 3.75 14.95
CA GLU A 207 14.39 4.95 15.65
C GLU A 207 13.14 5.53 14.98
N MET A 208 13.13 5.58 13.65
CA MET A 208 12.00 6.06 12.87
C MET A 208 10.79 5.13 13.04
N ASP A 209 10.97 3.82 12.91
CA ASP A 209 9.88 2.84 13.04
C ASP A 209 9.30 2.86 14.48
N GLN A 210 10.14 2.98 15.50
CA GLN A 210 9.72 3.10 16.91
C GLN A 210 8.90 4.36 17.21
N SER A 211 9.00 5.40 16.38
CA SER A 211 8.23 6.64 16.55
C SER A 211 6.75 6.47 16.20
N TYR A 212 6.40 5.45 15.41
CA TYR A 212 5.01 5.16 15.02
C TYR A 212 4.33 4.19 15.98
N SER A 213 4.79 2.95 16.00
CA SER A 213 4.23 1.88 16.80
C SER A 213 5.29 0.80 17.01
N LYS A 214 4.99 -0.22 17.83
CA LYS A 214 5.88 -1.39 17.98
C LYS A 214 6.12 -2.14 16.66
N MET A 215 5.24 -1.98 15.67
CA MET A 215 5.32 -2.62 14.36
C MET A 215 5.81 -1.66 13.26
N GLY A 216 6.12 -0.41 13.59
CA GLY A 216 6.51 0.62 12.61
C GLY A 216 5.32 1.39 12.02
N SER A 217 5.60 2.07 10.91
CA SER A 217 4.61 2.80 10.11
C SER A 217 3.77 1.84 9.26
N LEU A 218 2.53 2.24 8.98
CA LEU A 218 1.63 1.46 8.13
C LEU A 218 2.10 1.48 6.66
N PHE A 219 2.68 2.60 6.21
CA PHE A 219 3.10 2.77 4.82
C PHE A 219 4.57 2.43 4.55
N ARG A 220 5.46 2.44 5.55
CA ARG A 220 6.89 2.22 5.31
C ARG A 220 7.64 1.62 6.51
N SER A 221 8.78 1.03 6.20
CA SER A 221 9.86 0.75 7.17
C SER A 221 11.16 1.25 6.56
N GLY A 222 11.76 2.26 7.19
CA GLY A 222 12.91 2.96 6.61
C GLY A 222 12.59 3.60 5.26
N SER A 223 13.43 3.32 4.25
CA SER A 223 13.22 3.75 2.86
C SER A 223 12.23 2.87 2.07
N ARG A 224 11.81 1.73 2.61
CA ARG A 224 11.00 0.75 1.87
C ARG A 224 9.52 0.96 2.17
N THR A 225 8.70 0.97 1.12
CA THR A 225 7.25 0.96 1.26
C THR A 225 6.76 -0.42 1.70
N THR A 226 5.71 -0.43 2.51
CA THR A 226 5.05 -1.67 2.94
C THR A 226 4.18 -2.23 1.82
N PHE A 227 3.82 -3.50 1.95
CA PHE A 227 2.85 -4.12 1.06
C PHE A 227 1.50 -3.38 1.07
N PHE A 228 1.08 -2.87 2.23
CA PHE A 228 -0.13 -2.06 2.35
C PHE A 228 -0.03 -0.77 1.53
N ALA A 229 1.08 -0.04 1.61
CA ALA A 229 1.28 1.17 0.79
C ALA A 229 1.15 0.88 -0.70
N THR A 230 1.79 -0.19 -1.19
CA THR A 230 1.68 -0.60 -2.60
C THR A 230 0.23 -0.96 -2.98
N GLN A 231 -0.54 -1.54 -2.06
CA GLN A 231 -1.96 -1.79 -2.30
C GLN A 231 -2.76 -0.49 -2.40
N VAL A 232 -2.51 0.48 -1.50
CA VAL A 232 -3.17 1.79 -1.55
C VAL A 232 -2.87 2.50 -2.87
N GLU A 233 -1.60 2.59 -3.25
CA GLU A 233 -1.18 3.22 -4.51
C GLU A 233 -1.79 2.56 -5.75
N ARG A 234 -1.99 1.23 -5.72
CA ARG A 234 -2.51 0.48 -6.87
C ARG A 234 -4.03 0.45 -6.96
N PHE A 235 -4.72 0.39 -5.83
CA PHE A 235 -6.16 0.08 -5.79
C PHE A 235 -7.05 1.25 -5.36
N ALA A 236 -6.49 2.27 -4.69
CA ALA A 236 -7.24 3.45 -4.28
C ALA A 236 -6.99 4.60 -5.27
N ASP A 237 -8.03 5.09 -5.93
CA ASP A 237 -7.90 6.30 -6.76
C ASP A 237 -7.69 7.55 -5.90
N LEU A 238 -8.33 7.58 -4.73
CA LEU A 238 -8.20 8.61 -3.71
C LEU A 238 -8.09 7.91 -2.35
N TYR A 239 -7.29 8.47 -1.45
CA TYR A 239 -7.23 8.01 -0.07
C TYR A 239 -7.18 9.19 0.89
N SER A 240 -7.74 9.03 2.09
CA SER A 240 -7.73 10.06 3.12
C SER A 240 -7.96 9.49 4.51
N SER A 241 -7.71 10.29 5.55
CA SER A 241 -7.98 9.88 6.94
C SER A 241 -9.47 9.75 7.24
N SER A 242 -10.29 10.56 6.57
CA SER A 242 -11.74 10.55 6.72
C SER A 242 -12.43 10.89 5.40
N CYS A 243 -13.64 10.36 5.20
CA CYS A 243 -14.50 10.74 4.08
C CYS A 243 -14.99 12.19 4.18
N TYR A 244 -15.04 12.77 5.38
CA TYR A 244 -15.41 14.17 5.58
C TYR A 244 -14.48 15.14 4.85
N ASN A 245 -13.24 14.73 4.57
CA ASN A 245 -12.28 15.57 3.86
C ASN A 245 -12.73 15.91 2.43
N LEU A 246 -13.67 15.14 1.85
CA LEU A 246 -14.28 15.46 0.56
C LEU A 246 -15.18 16.70 0.60
N ILE A 247 -15.72 17.09 1.76
CA ILE A 247 -16.62 18.24 1.92
C ILE A 247 -15.88 19.56 1.63
N TYR A 248 -14.55 19.59 1.82
CA TYR A 248 -13.74 20.76 1.53
C TYR A 248 -13.52 21.00 0.02
N TYR A 249 -13.99 20.10 -0.84
CA TYR A 249 -13.88 20.20 -2.28
C TYR A 249 -15.25 20.45 -2.93
N PRO A 250 -15.33 21.29 -3.99
CA PRO A 250 -16.57 21.46 -4.74
C PRO A 250 -16.95 20.16 -5.46
N GLN A 251 -18.24 19.98 -5.72
CA GLN A 251 -18.76 18.75 -6.34
C GLN A 251 -18.21 18.46 -7.75
N PHE A 252 -17.70 19.49 -8.44
CA PHE A 252 -17.08 19.39 -9.76
C PHE A 252 -15.54 19.43 -9.71
N TYR A 253 -14.95 19.17 -8.54
CA TYR A 253 -13.49 19.18 -8.39
C TYR A 253 -12.82 18.07 -9.22
N PHE A 254 -11.78 18.43 -9.96
CA PHE A 254 -10.98 17.49 -10.74
C PHE A 254 -9.69 17.13 -10.00
N PHE A 255 -9.67 15.95 -9.37
CA PHE A 255 -8.48 15.43 -8.68
C PHE A 255 -7.41 15.03 -9.69
N ARG A 256 -6.19 15.57 -9.52
CA ARG A 256 -5.04 15.31 -10.41
C ARG A 256 -3.86 14.75 -9.62
N ALA A 257 -3.32 13.63 -10.08
CA ALA A 257 -2.04 13.08 -9.64
C ALA A 257 -0.89 13.52 -10.56
N ALA A 258 0.33 13.54 -10.04
CA ALA A 258 1.52 13.71 -10.87
C ALA A 258 1.68 12.49 -11.80
N MET A 259 2.15 12.72 -13.02
CA MET A 259 2.42 11.62 -13.96
C MET A 259 3.70 10.90 -13.52
N THR A 260 3.59 9.58 -13.32
CA THR A 260 4.74 8.73 -13.04
C THR A 260 5.53 8.50 -14.32
N LEU A 261 6.76 9.01 -14.36
CA LEU A 261 7.68 8.78 -15.48
C LEU A 261 8.40 7.45 -15.31
N MET A 262 8.59 6.73 -16.42
CA MET A 262 9.46 5.55 -16.46
C MET A 262 10.92 5.97 -16.28
N PRO A 263 11.81 5.09 -15.77
CA PRO A 263 13.21 5.47 -15.51
C PRO A 263 13.93 6.12 -16.70
N HIS A 264 13.70 5.59 -17.91
CA HIS A 264 14.30 6.13 -19.15
C HIS A 264 13.73 7.48 -19.59
N GLU A 265 12.55 7.87 -19.11
CA GLU A 265 11.96 9.19 -19.37
C GLU A 265 12.54 10.23 -18.42
N SER A 266 12.91 9.83 -17.19
CA SER A 266 13.48 10.72 -16.18
C SER A 266 14.95 11.09 -16.40
N THR A 267 15.71 10.25 -17.12
CA THR A 267 17.15 10.45 -17.36
C THR A 267 17.45 11.37 -18.55
N VAL A 268 16.43 11.82 -19.28
CA VAL A 268 16.61 12.69 -20.46
C VAL A 268 16.52 14.14 -20.03
N ASP A 269 17.66 14.84 -19.99
CA ASP A 269 17.70 16.28 -19.79
C ASP A 269 17.10 17.02 -21.00
N HIS A 270 15.81 17.32 -20.92
CA HIS A 270 15.10 18.09 -21.95
C HIS A 270 15.53 19.57 -22.00
N ILE A 271 16.21 20.06 -20.96
CA ILE A 271 16.71 21.45 -20.89
C ILE A 271 17.89 21.67 -21.86
N SER A 272 18.77 20.69 -22.00
CA SER A 272 20.01 20.78 -22.79
C SER A 272 19.75 20.84 -24.30
N ARG A 273 18.69 20.18 -24.79
CA ARG A 273 18.31 20.23 -26.23
C ARG A 273 17.67 21.55 -26.63
N ASN A 274 16.93 22.21 -25.73
CA ASN A 274 16.19 23.43 -26.05
C ASN A 274 17.10 24.67 -26.17
N MET A 275 18.29 24.65 -25.57
CA MET A 275 19.32 25.69 -25.76
C MET A 275 20.03 25.54 -27.11
N GLN A 276 20.27 24.31 -27.59
CA GLN A 276 20.88 24.05 -28.89
C GLN A 276 19.93 24.37 -30.07
N SER A 277 18.63 24.11 -29.94
CA SER A 277 17.66 24.45 -30.99
C SER A 277 17.44 25.96 -31.15
N LYS A 278 17.51 26.74 -30.05
CA LYS A 278 17.36 28.21 -30.09
C LYS A 278 18.55 28.95 -30.72
N ALA A 279 19.75 28.38 -30.66
CA ALA A 279 20.94 28.95 -31.28
C ALA A 279 20.96 28.78 -32.82
N LEU A 280 20.16 27.85 -33.36
CA LEU A 280 20.09 27.53 -34.79
C LEU A 280 18.87 28.13 -35.51
N SER A 281 18.02 28.89 -34.82
CA SER A 281 16.83 29.52 -35.40
C SER A 281 16.76 31.02 -35.13
N LEU A 282 17.66 31.79 -35.75
CA LEU A 282 17.46 33.22 -35.98
C LEU A 282 17.79 33.56 -37.43
N PRO A 283 16.79 33.65 -38.31
CA PRO A 283 16.84 34.53 -39.46
C PRO A 283 16.18 35.86 -39.11
N SER A 284 16.86 36.93 -39.48
CA SER A 284 16.37 38.30 -39.54
C SER A 284 15.14 38.42 -40.46
N GLN A 285 14.09 39.13 -40.01
CA GLN A 285 13.37 40.14 -40.82
C GLN A 285 12.28 40.89 -40.01
N SER A 286 12.02 42.09 -40.54
CA SER A 286 11.39 43.33 -40.05
C SER A 286 9.88 43.30 -39.71
N PRO A 287 9.33 44.39 -39.10
CA PRO A 287 8.00 44.38 -38.49
C PRO A 287 6.91 44.69 -39.52
N ASN A 288 5.80 43.94 -39.48
CA ASN A 288 4.47 44.42 -39.83
C ASN A 288 3.41 43.48 -39.23
N SER A 289 2.44 44.10 -38.57
CA SER A 289 1.28 43.56 -37.84
C SER A 289 0.10 43.24 -38.81
N PRO A 290 -1.13 42.94 -38.33
CA PRO A 290 -1.57 41.85 -37.45
C PRO A 290 -2.82 41.10 -38.01
N SER A 291 -3.06 39.87 -37.55
CA SER A 291 -4.41 39.26 -37.45
C SER A 291 -4.26 37.98 -36.59
N GLY A 292 -4.97 37.73 -35.50
CA GLY A 292 -6.25 38.26 -35.04
C GLY A 292 -7.31 37.18 -35.14
N TRP A 293 -7.21 36.11 -34.35
CA TRP A 293 -8.33 35.18 -34.07
C TRP A 293 -8.21 34.59 -32.67
N THR A 294 -8.84 35.27 -31.72
CA THR A 294 -9.36 34.71 -30.46
C THR A 294 -10.80 34.28 -30.69
N TYR A 295 -11.13 33.03 -30.35
CA TYR A 295 -12.44 32.59 -29.87
C TYR A 295 -12.18 31.30 -29.05
N CYS A 296 -12.90 30.93 -28.00
CA CYS A 296 -13.73 31.56 -26.97
C CYS A 296 -14.56 30.40 -26.38
N HIS A 297 -14.90 30.53 -25.09
CA HIS A 297 -15.91 29.81 -24.31
C HIS A 297 -15.63 28.36 -23.90
#